data_AF-A0A1H0QKH6-F1
#
_entry.id   AF-A0A1H0QKH6-F1
#
_cell.length_a   1.000
_cell.length_b   1.000
_cell.length_c   1.000
_cell.angle_alpha   90.00
_cell.angle_beta   90.00
_cell.angle_gamma   90.00
#
_symmetry.space_group_name_H-M   'P 1'
#
loop_
_entity.id
_entity.type
_entity.pdbx_description
1 polymer ?
#
loop_
_entity_poly.entity_id
_entity_poly.type
_entity_poly.pdbx_seq_one_letter_code
_entity_poly.pdbx_strand_id
1 'polypeptide(L)'
;MTKQTLNVIFTICIFIVFVWAAVTALAFSRLAQFFPLYVSIAGSLVSGIYLVKEVAKIMKQKEKDSHPKVLIVKPIIYIGWIVGYVITISLVGLFVASTIYLIAFLLIESKFTFVKALYSTGIALVIITVLSNLLNIAWPQSVLLGL
;
A
#
# COMPACT_ATOMS: atom_id res chain seq x y z
N MET A 1 15.23 18.24 9.90
CA MET A 1 13.99 17.62 10.42
C MET A 1 14.35 16.43 11.28
N THR A 2 13.74 16.30 12.46
CA THR A 2 13.86 15.07 13.26
C THR A 2 13.02 13.96 12.63
N LYS A 3 13.38 12.70 12.88
CA LYS A 3 12.60 11.53 12.44
C LYS A 3 11.14 11.61 12.92
N GLN A 4 10.90 12.18 14.10
CA GLN A 4 9.57 12.33 14.68
C GLN A 4 8.73 13.37 13.94
N THR A 5 9.28 14.54 13.64
CA THR A 5 8.58 15.54 12.82
C THR A 5 8.26 14.98 11.43
N LEU A 6 9.18 14.20 10.83
CA LEU A 6 8.95 13.56 9.54
C LEU A 6 7.83 12.52 9.60
N ASN A 7 7.79 11.71 10.67
CA ASN A 7 6.71 10.74 10.90
C ASN A 7 5.36 11.43 11.07
N VAL A 8 5.29 12.55 11.81
CA VAL A 8 4.04 13.31 11.98
C VAL A 8 3.57 13.89 10.65
N ILE A 9 4.45 14.55 9.91
CA ILE A 9 4.10 15.10 8.59
C ILE A 9 3.63 13.99 7.65
N PHE A 10 4.36 12.88 7.57
CA PHE A 10 3.97 11.73 6.77
C PHE A 10 2.60 11.18 7.17
N THR A 11 2.35 11.01 8.47
CA THR A 11 1.07 10.50 8.97
C THR A 11 -0.08 11.47 8.68
N ILE A 12 0.14 12.79 8.82
CA ILE A 12 -0.84 13.81 8.44
C ILE A 12 -1.18 13.69 6.96
N CYS A 13 -0.17 13.59 6.08
CA CYS A 13 -0.39 13.43 4.65
C CYS A 13 -1.21 12.18 4.34
N ILE A 14 -0.85 11.03 4.94
CA ILE A 14 -1.59 9.76 4.75
C ILE A 14 -3.03 9.87 5.24
N PHE A 15 -3.25 10.48 6.42
CA PHE A 15 -4.59 10.69 6.95
C PHE A 15 -5.44 11.56 6.01
N ILE A 16 -4.89 12.67 5.51
CA ILE A 16 -5.55 13.54 4.54
C ILE A 16 -5.90 12.78 3.27
N VAL A 17 -4.98 11.97 2.72
CA VAL A 17 -5.22 11.16 1.52
C VAL A 17 -6.36 10.18 1.74
N PHE A 18 -6.41 9.49 2.90
CA PHE A 18 -7.50 8.55 3.18
C PHE A 18 -8.84 9.25 3.41
N VAL A 19 -8.86 10.38 4.11
CA VAL A 19 -10.09 11.17 4.29
C VAL A 19 -10.59 11.69 2.94
N TRP A 20 -9.69 12.20 2.11
CA TRP A 20 -10.01 12.65 0.76
C TRP A 20 -10.55 11.49 -0.09
N ALA A 21 -9.90 10.34 -0.07
CA ALA A 21 -10.39 9.14 -0.76
C ALA A 21 -11.77 8.70 -0.28
N ALA A 22 -12.08 8.82 1.02
CA ALA A 22 -13.41 8.51 1.55
C ALA A 22 -14.48 9.46 1.01
N VAL A 23 -14.16 10.75 0.92
CA VAL A 23 -15.06 11.76 0.33
C VAL A 23 -15.24 11.49 -1.17
N THR A 24 -14.16 11.21 -1.90
CA THR A 24 -14.22 10.89 -3.33
C THR A 24 -14.96 9.59 -3.59
N ALA A 25 -14.88 8.61 -2.68
CA ALA A 25 -15.59 7.34 -2.81
C ALA A 25 -17.11 7.53 -2.94
N LEU A 26 -17.67 8.54 -2.28
CA LEU A 26 -19.09 8.87 -2.31
C LEU A 26 -19.56 9.40 -3.68
N ALA A 27 -18.65 9.81 -4.57
CA ALA A 27 -18.98 10.27 -5.91
C ALA A 27 -19.11 9.12 -6.92
N PHE A 28 -18.69 7.90 -6.58
CA PHE A 28 -18.82 6.74 -7.46
C PHE A 28 -20.22 6.13 -7.42
N SER A 29 -20.53 5.31 -8.43
CA SER A 29 -21.75 4.51 -8.45
C SER A 29 -21.82 3.56 -7.25
N ARG A 30 -23.04 3.15 -6.85
CA ARG A 30 -23.26 2.39 -5.61
C ARG A 30 -22.46 1.09 -5.51
N LEU A 31 -22.15 0.45 -6.63
CA LEU A 31 -21.31 -0.76 -6.68
C LEU A 31 -19.82 -0.43 -6.59
N ALA A 32 -19.38 0.62 -7.29
CA ALA A 32 -17.97 1.02 -7.34
C ALA A 32 -17.50 1.75 -6.07
N GLN A 33 -18.40 2.34 -5.29
CA GLN A 33 -18.05 3.05 -4.05
C GLN A 33 -17.62 2.11 -2.92
N PHE A 34 -18.07 0.84 -2.88
CA PHE A 34 -17.87 -0.02 -1.70
C PHE A 34 -16.40 -0.24 -1.39
N PHE A 35 -15.61 -0.64 -2.41
CA PHE A 35 -14.20 -0.96 -2.19
C PHE A 35 -13.38 0.28 -1.77
N PRO A 36 -13.41 1.42 -2.49
CA PRO A 36 -12.74 2.64 -2.06
C PRO A 36 -13.17 3.08 -0.66
N LEU A 37 -14.48 3.04 -0.36
CA LEU A 37 -15.03 3.53 0.91
C LEU A 37 -14.59 2.69 2.11
N TYR A 38 -14.60 1.35 2.00
CA TYR A 38 -14.11 0.48 3.08
C TYR A 38 -12.63 0.71 3.36
N VAL A 39 -11.81 0.75 2.31
CA VAL A 39 -10.36 0.96 2.43
C VAL A 39 -10.06 2.33 3.02
N SER A 40 -10.76 3.38 2.56
CA SER A 40 -10.52 4.74 3.02
C SER A 40 -10.99 5.00 4.45
N ILE A 41 -12.10 4.39 4.88
CA ILE A 41 -12.57 4.50 6.28
C ILE A 41 -11.59 3.80 7.22
N ALA A 42 -11.20 2.56 6.91
CA ALA A 42 -10.24 1.82 7.72
C ALA A 42 -8.88 2.55 7.77
N GLY A 43 -8.40 3.03 6.62
CA GLY A 43 -7.18 3.81 6.52
C GLY A 43 -7.22 5.11 7.33
N SER A 44 -8.32 5.86 7.25
CA SER A 44 -8.52 7.10 8.03
C SER A 44 -8.53 6.84 9.53
N LEU A 45 -9.22 5.79 9.98
CA LEU A 45 -9.26 5.42 11.41
C LEU A 45 -7.88 5.07 11.94
N VAL A 46 -7.16 4.17 11.26
CA VAL A 46 -5.85 3.71 11.71
C VAL A 46 -4.83 4.84 11.70
N SER A 47 -4.78 5.63 10.61
CA SER A 47 -3.87 6.76 10.51
C SER A 47 -4.22 7.89 11.48
N GLY A 48 -5.50 8.12 11.76
CA GLY A 48 -5.95 9.07 12.78
C GLY A 48 -5.52 8.66 14.19
N ILE A 49 -5.70 7.39 14.57
CA ILE A 49 -5.21 6.87 15.86
C ILE A 49 -3.69 7.02 15.96
N TYR A 50 -2.96 6.72 14.89
CA TYR A 50 -1.50 6.84 14.88
C TYR A 50 -1.05 8.31 15.00
N LEU A 51 -1.73 9.22 14.32
CA LEU A 51 -1.47 10.66 14.37
C LEU A 51 -1.65 11.22 15.78
N VAL A 52 -2.76 10.87 16.44
CA VAL A 52 -3.01 11.27 17.84
C VAL A 52 -1.90 10.76 18.76
N LYS A 53 -1.47 9.51 18.60
CA LYS A 53 -0.37 8.94 19.38
C LYS A 53 0.96 9.66 19.15
N GLU A 54 1.30 9.96 17.89
CA GLU A 54 2.59 10.60 17.57
C GLU A 54 2.62 12.07 18.02
N VAL A 55 1.51 12.80 17.87
CA VAL A 55 1.38 14.17 18.40
C VAL A 55 1.47 14.17 19.93
N ALA A 56 0.75 13.27 20.61
CA ALA A 56 0.81 13.14 22.07
C ALA A 56 2.22 12.78 22.55
N LYS A 57 2.96 11.98 21.77
CA LYS A 57 4.36 11.62 22.06
C LYS A 57 5.29 12.81 21.93
N ILE A 58 5.16 13.63 20.87
CA ILE A 58 5.96 14.86 20.72
C ILE A 58 5.69 15.85 21.85
N MET A 59 4.42 16.03 22.23
CA MET A 59 4.06 16.92 23.36
C MET A 59 4.68 16.47 24.69
N LYS A 60 4.84 15.15 24.90
CA LYS A 60 5.46 14.59 26.10
C LYS A 60 6.98 14.56 26.06
N GLN A 61 7.59 14.57 24.87
CA GLN A 61 9.02 14.34 24.67
C GLN A 61 9.74 15.67 24.39
N LYS A 62 9.84 16.53 25.41
CA LYS A 62 10.48 17.86 25.32
C LYS A 62 11.97 17.87 25.68
N GLU A 63 12.56 16.75 26.10
CA GLU A 63 13.99 16.65 26.43
C GLU A 63 14.60 15.31 25.97
N LYS A 64 15.24 15.32 24.79
CA LYS A 64 16.51 14.62 24.50
C LYS A 64 16.81 14.78 23.02
N ASP A 65 17.64 15.78 22.71
CA ASP A 65 18.28 15.88 21.41
C ASP A 65 19.30 14.76 21.26
N SER A 66 18.90 13.77 20.47
CA SER A 66 19.85 12.95 19.73
C SER A 66 19.23 12.85 18.36
N HIS A 67 19.89 13.47 17.37
CA HIS A 67 19.46 13.45 15.98
C HIS A 67 20.02 12.20 15.29
N PRO A 68 19.30 11.05 15.23
CA PRO A 68 19.66 10.00 14.30
C PRO A 68 19.45 10.54 12.89
N LYS A 69 20.52 10.54 12.08
CA LYS A 69 20.43 10.83 10.64
C LYS A 69 19.48 9.82 10.00
N VAL A 70 18.45 10.33 9.32
CA VAL A 70 17.44 9.52 8.64
C VAL A 70 18.05 8.98 7.34
N LEU A 71 18.17 7.67 7.20
CA LEU A 71 18.62 7.03 5.96
C LEU A 71 17.44 6.89 4.99
N ILE A 72 17.37 7.75 3.98
CA ILE A 72 16.23 7.86 3.04
C ILE A 72 16.29 6.81 1.91
N VAL A 73 17.43 6.13 1.74
CA VAL A 73 17.67 5.21 0.61
C VAL A 73 16.68 4.05 0.57
N LYS A 74 16.39 3.42 1.72
CA LYS A 74 15.47 2.27 1.78
C LYS A 74 14.04 2.61 1.35
N PRO A 75 13.41 3.69 1.85
CA PRO A 75 12.12 4.16 1.36
C PRO A 75 12.04 4.34 -0.17
N ILE A 76 13.09 4.89 -0.78
CA ILE A 76 13.14 5.12 -2.24
C ILE A 76 13.11 3.79 -3.00
N ILE A 77 13.81 2.76 -2.52
CA ILE A 77 13.79 1.42 -3.13
C ILE A 77 12.37 0.83 -3.11
N TYR A 78 11.64 0.96 -2.00
CA TYR A 78 10.25 0.50 -1.93
C TYR A 78 9.31 1.27 -2.85
N ILE A 79 9.51 2.58 -3.02
CA ILE A 79 8.78 3.37 -4.02
C ILE A 79 9.09 2.82 -5.43
N GLY A 80 10.35 2.52 -5.72
CA GLY A 80 10.77 1.89 -6.97
C GLY A 80 10.07 0.56 -7.23
N TRP A 81 9.94 -0.30 -6.21
CA TRP A 81 9.18 -1.55 -6.30
C TRP A 81 7.71 -1.32 -6.66
N ILE A 82 7.04 -0.37 -6.00
CA ILE A 82 5.63 -0.05 -6.28
C ILE A 82 5.47 0.49 -7.70
N VAL A 83 6.33 1.42 -8.12
CA VAL A 83 6.30 1.97 -9.48
C VAL A 83 6.55 0.87 -10.51
N GLY A 84 7.54 0.02 -10.28
CA GLY A 84 7.83 -1.14 -11.13
C GLY A 84 6.65 -2.11 -11.21
N TYR A 85 5.95 -2.34 -10.10
CA TYR A 85 4.75 -3.16 -10.08
C TYR A 85 3.65 -2.58 -10.97
N VAL A 86 3.34 -1.29 -10.81
CA VAL A 86 2.32 -0.61 -11.62
C VAL A 86 2.66 -0.67 -13.11
N ILE A 87 3.93 -0.44 -13.48
CA ILE A 87 4.39 -0.55 -14.87
C ILE A 87 4.19 -1.98 -15.38
N THR A 88 4.53 -2.98 -14.57
CA THR A 88 4.40 -4.40 -14.95
C THR A 88 2.94 -4.78 -15.16
N ILE A 89 2.01 -4.31 -14.31
CA ILE A 89 0.55 -4.52 -14.49
C ILE A 89 0.11 -4.01 -15.87
N SER A 90 0.55 -2.81 -16.25
CA SER A 90 0.19 -2.23 -17.55
C SER A 90 0.72 -3.03 -18.73
N LEU A 91 1.85 -3.71 -18.59
CA LEU A 91 2.46 -4.49 -19.67
C LEU A 91 1.82 -5.88 -19.81
N VAL A 92 1.73 -6.63 -18.71
CA VAL A 92 1.40 -8.07 -18.73
C VAL A 92 0.08 -8.43 -18.02
N GLY A 93 -0.65 -7.44 -17.52
CA GLY A 93 -1.91 -7.64 -16.79
C GLY A 93 -1.71 -7.97 -15.31
N LEU A 94 -2.77 -7.80 -14.52
CA LEU A 94 -2.70 -7.86 -13.05
C LEU A 94 -2.20 -9.21 -12.51
N PHE A 95 -2.71 -10.34 -13.02
CA PHE A 95 -2.40 -11.67 -12.48
C PHE A 95 -0.92 -12.05 -12.67
N VAL A 96 -0.40 -11.85 -13.89
CA VAL A 96 0.99 -12.15 -14.22
C VAL A 96 1.92 -11.20 -13.47
N ALA A 97 1.60 -9.90 -13.48
CA ALA A 97 2.36 -8.90 -12.74
C ALA A 97 2.40 -9.20 -11.25
N SER A 98 1.27 -9.56 -10.63
CA SER A 98 1.19 -9.92 -9.21
C SER A 98 2.04 -11.14 -8.89
N THR A 99 2.04 -12.15 -9.76
CA THR A 99 2.84 -13.36 -9.57
C THR A 99 4.33 -13.05 -9.55
N ILE A 100 4.82 -12.35 -10.59
CA ILE A 100 6.23 -11.99 -10.72
C ILE A 100 6.64 -11.07 -9.57
N TYR A 101 5.84 -10.04 -9.31
CA TYR A 101 6.12 -9.04 -8.28
C TYR A 101 6.14 -9.66 -6.89
N LEU A 102 5.13 -10.45 -6.49
CA LEU A 102 5.07 -11.02 -5.15
C LEU A 102 6.21 -12.02 -4.92
N ILE A 103 6.51 -12.88 -5.89
CA ILE A 103 7.64 -13.81 -5.76
C ILE A 103 8.95 -13.03 -5.63
N ALA A 104 9.20 -12.07 -6.53
CA ALA A 104 10.43 -11.26 -6.50
C ALA A 104 10.57 -10.46 -5.20
N PHE A 105 9.50 -9.79 -4.78
CA PHE A 105 9.48 -8.98 -3.57
C PHE A 105 9.66 -9.83 -2.30
N LEU A 106 8.99 -10.98 -2.20
CA LEU A 106 9.11 -11.87 -1.05
C LEU A 106 10.50 -12.49 -0.96
N LEU A 107 11.11 -12.86 -2.09
CA LEU A 107 12.46 -13.43 -2.12
C LEU A 107 13.54 -12.38 -1.80
N ILE A 108 13.47 -11.19 -2.43
CA ILE A 108 14.53 -10.19 -2.36
C ILE A 108 14.41 -9.34 -1.10
N GLU A 109 13.25 -8.73 -0.87
CA GLU A 109 13.06 -7.78 0.22
C GLU A 109 12.70 -8.47 1.54
N SER A 110 11.82 -9.48 1.47
CA SER A 110 11.36 -10.19 2.68
C SER A 110 12.27 -11.36 3.07
N LYS A 111 13.23 -11.73 2.21
CA LYS A 111 14.16 -12.87 2.41
C LYS A 111 13.45 -14.19 2.71
N PHE A 112 12.26 -14.40 2.14
CA PHE A 112 11.54 -15.66 2.28
C PHE A 112 12.24 -16.77 1.50
N THR A 113 12.06 -18.02 1.94
CA THR A 113 12.46 -19.18 1.14
C THR A 113 11.53 -19.32 -0.06
N PHE A 114 12.03 -19.87 -1.17
CA PHE A 114 11.27 -20.02 -2.41
C PHE A 114 9.91 -20.70 -2.21
N VAL A 115 9.87 -21.76 -1.41
CA VAL A 115 8.62 -22.47 -1.08
C VAL A 115 7.63 -21.56 -0.34
N LYS A 116 8.12 -20.73 0.60
CA LYS A 116 7.28 -19.80 1.35
C LYS A 116 6.72 -18.70 0.47
N ALA A 117 7.56 -18.15 -0.42
CA ALA A 117 7.14 -17.17 -1.39
C ALA A 117 6.08 -17.74 -2.35
N LEU A 118 6.27 -18.98 -2.82
CA LEU A 118 5.37 -19.62 -3.78
C LEU A 118 3.98 -19.89 -3.18
N TYR A 119 3.88 -20.50 -2.00
CA TYR A 119 2.56 -20.74 -1.40
C TYR A 119 1.87 -19.42 -1.02
N SER A 120 2.61 -18.44 -0.50
CA SER A 120 2.04 -17.14 -0.11
C SER A 120 1.50 -16.38 -1.33
N THR A 121 2.24 -16.44 -2.44
CA THR A 121 1.79 -15.88 -3.72
C THR A 121 0.55 -16.62 -4.22
N GLY A 122 0.54 -17.96 -4.16
CA GLY A 122 -0.62 -18.77 -4.54
C GLY A 122 -1.89 -18.40 -3.77
N ILE A 123 -1.78 -18.23 -2.45
CA ILE A 123 -2.91 -17.78 -1.60
C ILE A 123 -3.39 -16.39 -2.04
N ALA A 124 -2.48 -15.45 -2.27
CA ALA A 124 -2.85 -14.10 -2.72
C ALA A 124 -3.59 -14.12 -4.06
N LEU A 125 -3.13 -14.93 -5.02
CA LEU A 125 -3.78 -15.09 -6.32
C LEU A 125 -5.17 -15.71 -6.19
N VAL A 126 -5.35 -16.74 -5.35
CA VAL A 126 -6.67 -17.34 -5.09
C VAL A 126 -7.63 -16.30 -4.53
N ILE A 127 -7.19 -15.49 -3.56
CA ILE A 127 -8.01 -14.41 -2.99
C ILE A 127 -8.39 -13.40 -4.07
N ILE A 128 -7.44 -12.98 -4.92
CA ILE A 128 -7.71 -12.05 -6.02
C ILE A 128 -8.73 -12.65 -7.00
N THR A 129 -8.60 -13.93 -7.37
CA THR A 129 -9.54 -14.60 -8.27
C THR A 129 -10.94 -14.71 -7.66
N VAL A 130 -11.04 -15.11 -6.39
CA VAL A 130 -12.32 -15.17 -5.68
C VAL A 130 -12.97 -13.78 -5.63
N LEU A 131 -12.21 -12.75 -5.29
CA LEU A 131 -12.70 -11.38 -5.22
C LEU A 131 -13.10 -10.85 -6.61
N SER A 132 -12.35 -11.20 -7.64
CA SER A 132 -12.65 -10.88 -9.05
C SER A 132 -14.00 -11.45 -9.47
N ASN A 133 -14.25 -12.73 -9.15
CA ASN A 133 -15.50 -13.40 -9.53
C ASN A 133 -16.69 -12.89 -8.71
N LEU A 134 -16.48 -12.62 -7.42
CA LEU A 134 -17.53 -12.08 -6.55
C LEU A 134 -17.94 -10.65 -6.92
N LEU A 135 -16.99 -9.81 -7.31
CA LEU A 135 -17.22 -8.40 -7.61
C LEU A 135 -17.40 -8.12 -9.11
N ASN A 136 -17.24 -9.15 -9.97
CA ASN A 136 -17.28 -9.05 -11.43
C ASN A 136 -16.46 -7.87 -11.97
N ILE A 137 -15.24 -7.70 -11.44
CA ILE A 137 -14.35 -6.58 -11.77
C ILE A 137 -13.59 -6.89 -13.05
N ALA A 138 -13.69 -5.99 -14.03
CA ALA A 138 -12.80 -5.98 -15.18
C ALA A 138 -11.41 -5.47 -14.75
N TRP A 139 -10.45 -6.37 -14.62
CA TRP A 139 -9.06 -6.00 -14.35
C TRP A 139 -8.39 -5.45 -15.60
N PRO A 140 -7.35 -4.61 -15.47
CA PRO A 140 -6.57 -4.14 -16.60
C PRO A 140 -6.01 -5.33 -17.38
N GLN A 141 -6.48 -5.47 -18.61
CA GLN A 141 -6.00 -6.46 -19.56
C GLN A 141 -4.63 -6.05 -20.07
N SER A 142 -3.83 -7.06 -20.38
CA SER A 142 -2.46 -6.91 -20.81
C SER A 142 -2.38 -6.24 -22.19
N VAL A 143 -1.50 -5.25 -22.34
CA VAL A 143 -1.21 -4.66 -23.66
C VAL A 143 -0.47 -5.66 -24.55
N LEU A 144 0.35 -6.55 -23.97
CA LEU A 144 1.17 -7.54 -24.68
C LEU A 144 0.51 -8.90 -24.90
N LEU A 145 -0.36 -9.35 -24.00
CA LEU A 145 -0.94 -10.71 -24.05
C LEU A 145 -2.38 -10.72 -24.59
N GLY A 146 -3.02 -9.55 -24.80
CA GLY A 146 -4.34 -9.44 -25.43
C GLY A 146 -5.47 -10.17 -24.68
N LEU A 147 -5.22 -10.48 -23.40
CA LEU A 147 -6.09 -11.15 -22.45
C LEU A 147 -6.18 -10.33 -21.15
#